data_AF-A0A6A9JTS6-F1
#
_entry.id   AF-A0A6A9JTS6-F1
#
_cell.length_a   1.000
_cell.length_b   1.000
_cell.length_c   1.000
_cell.angle_alpha   90.00
_cell.angle_beta   90.00
_cell.angle_gamma   90.00
#
_symmetry.space_group_name_H-M   'P 1'
#
loop_
_entity.id
_entity.type
_entity.pdbx_description
1 polymer ?
#
loop_
_entity_poly.entity_id
_entity_poly.type
_entity_poly.pdbx_seq_one_letter_code
_entity_poly.pdbx_strand_id
1 'polypeptide(L)'
;MYNRIAEWKRIFDTEENAISKALSRMAWDLAAYSCVVEMVREAPEISGKKRLNGLVMDMLASGFWAGTMQGIRRLVEREPIRGPKSVCSLGGLISDIRATRGKLTREIYVKTISGLEYNYNRTHAAKSAFSDEQAKLGKNSYWVPVEYHYERAVDRHKEFDWLSGVNAGASRPDDLIRIEVFDMLDSRLSQLSNVIEHVNVEIAHAATEASREGRVLEHWGLADAKQALREIAEVAQLVGSWFCYSGIGCVLPIPQFDQFENLDKPLFSGEHARLQKVWMQLDREIQQWHRVDPSKWMNAQ
;
A
#
# COMPACT_ATOMS: atom_id res chain seq x y z
N MET A 1 1.67 -11.92 -22.59
CA MET A 1 1.25 -11.99 -21.17
C MET A 1 2.41 -11.91 -20.20
N TYR A 2 3.53 -12.63 -20.42
CA TYR A 2 4.72 -12.56 -19.57
C TYR A 2 5.15 -11.15 -19.15
N ASN A 3 5.44 -10.24 -20.10
CA ASN A 3 5.86 -8.87 -19.76
C ASN A 3 4.81 -8.09 -18.96
N ARG A 4 3.52 -8.34 -19.22
CA ARG A 4 2.39 -7.71 -18.51
C ARG A 4 2.38 -8.14 -17.03
N ILE A 5 2.55 -9.44 -16.79
CA ILE A 5 2.62 -10.06 -15.46
C ILE A 5 3.89 -9.64 -14.71
N ALA A 6 5.03 -9.60 -15.39
CA ALA A 6 6.28 -9.10 -14.80
C ALA A 6 6.11 -7.65 -14.32
N GLU A 7 5.43 -6.82 -15.11
CA GLU A 7 5.12 -5.46 -14.73
C GLU A 7 4.17 -5.38 -13.52
N TRP A 8 3.13 -6.23 -13.46
CA TRP A 8 2.26 -6.32 -12.30
C TRP A 8 3.04 -6.61 -11.02
N LYS A 9 3.92 -7.61 -11.06
CA LYS A 9 4.79 -7.96 -9.93
C LYS A 9 5.73 -6.80 -9.56
N ARG A 10 6.27 -6.11 -10.57
CA ARG A 10 7.20 -4.99 -10.37
C ARG A 10 6.55 -3.85 -9.61
N ILE A 11 5.40 -3.34 -10.08
CA ILE A 11 4.71 -2.23 -9.43
C ILE A 11 4.10 -2.62 -8.08
N PHE A 12 3.84 -3.91 -7.88
CA PHE A 12 3.29 -4.41 -6.63
C PHE A 12 4.36 -4.50 -5.54
N ASP A 13 5.59 -4.96 -5.86
CA ASP A 13 6.62 -5.23 -4.85
C ASP A 13 8.01 -4.61 -5.06
N THR A 14 8.56 -4.67 -6.27
CA THR A 14 9.99 -4.40 -6.44
C THR A 14 10.29 -2.93 -6.70
N GLU A 15 9.34 -2.19 -7.29
CA GLU A 15 9.49 -0.79 -7.61
C GLU A 15 9.77 0.08 -6.37
N GLU A 16 10.48 1.19 -6.54
CA GLU A 16 10.76 2.13 -5.45
C GLU A 16 9.47 2.58 -4.77
N ASN A 17 8.46 2.90 -5.58
CA ASN A 17 7.13 3.34 -5.14
C ASN A 17 6.10 2.20 -5.08
N ALA A 18 6.55 0.95 -4.96
CA ALA A 18 5.69 -0.22 -5.00
C ALA A 18 4.52 -0.18 -4.01
N ILE A 19 3.41 -0.82 -4.38
CA ILE A 19 2.17 -0.86 -3.59
C ILE A 19 2.42 -1.44 -2.19
N SER A 20 3.15 -2.55 -2.07
CA SER A 20 3.44 -3.16 -0.77
C SER A 20 4.29 -2.26 0.12
N LYS A 21 5.31 -1.59 -0.43
CA LYS A 21 6.15 -0.61 0.30
C LYS A 21 5.33 0.58 0.80
N ALA A 22 4.43 1.08 -0.05
CA ALA A 22 3.52 2.17 0.31
C ALA A 22 2.61 1.79 1.49
N LEU A 23 2.02 0.59 1.45
CA LEU A 23 1.21 0.07 2.55
C LEU A 23 2.02 -0.08 3.84
N SER A 24 3.24 -0.61 3.77
CA SER A 24 4.10 -0.74 4.94
C SER A 24 4.48 0.59 5.55
N ARG A 25 4.74 1.60 4.71
CA ARG A 25 5.01 2.96 5.18
C ARG A 25 3.80 3.57 5.88
N MET A 26 2.62 3.46 5.28
CA MET A 26 1.38 3.98 5.88
C MET A 26 1.05 3.27 7.20
N ALA A 27 1.29 1.95 7.30
CA ALA A 27 1.10 1.20 8.53
C ALA A 27 2.06 1.65 9.63
N TRP A 28 3.32 1.89 9.29
CA TRP A 28 4.31 2.44 10.21
C TRP A 28 3.92 3.82 10.71
N ASP A 29 3.54 4.72 9.80
CA ASP A 29 3.13 6.09 10.15
C ASP A 29 1.86 6.09 11.02
N LEU A 30 0.88 5.20 10.73
CA LEU A 30 -0.31 5.01 11.56
C LEU A 30 0.04 4.50 12.97
N ALA A 31 0.95 3.53 13.08
CA ALA A 31 1.39 3.02 14.37
C ALA A 31 2.11 4.10 15.19
N ALA A 32 3.05 4.82 14.58
CA ALA A 32 3.78 5.90 15.22
C ALA A 32 2.85 7.02 15.69
N TYR A 33 1.91 7.44 14.84
CA TYR A 33 0.96 8.49 15.20
C TYR A 33 -0.05 8.04 16.26
N SER A 34 -0.42 6.75 16.27
CA SER A 34 -1.22 6.19 17.37
C SER A 34 -0.50 6.33 18.70
N CYS A 35 0.82 6.10 18.74
CA CYS A 35 1.63 6.35 19.93
C CYS A 35 1.65 7.84 20.30
N VAL A 36 1.78 8.75 19.32
CA VAL A 36 1.70 10.20 19.57
C VAL A 36 0.37 10.60 20.20
N VAL A 37 -0.75 10.04 19.74
CA VAL A 37 -2.07 10.30 20.33
C VAL A 37 -2.13 9.86 21.79
N GLU A 38 -1.59 8.68 22.12
CA GLU A 38 -1.53 8.24 23.52
C GLU A 38 -0.60 9.13 24.36
N MET A 39 0.55 9.55 23.82
CA MET A 39 1.42 10.51 24.50
C MET A 39 0.70 11.82 24.82
N VAL A 40 -0.16 12.30 23.91
CA VAL A 40 -0.97 13.51 24.13
C VAL A 40 -2.00 13.31 25.25
N ARG A 41 -2.61 12.13 25.33
CA ARG A 41 -3.59 11.78 26.38
C ARG A 41 -2.94 11.75 27.76
N GLU A 42 -1.79 11.08 27.86
CA GLU A 42 -1.01 10.91 29.09
C GLU A 42 -0.24 12.18 29.51
N ALA A 43 -0.11 13.17 28.62
CA ALA A 43 0.64 14.38 28.93
C ALA A 43 0.04 15.13 30.14
N PRO A 44 0.89 15.62 31.05
CA PRO A 44 0.44 16.35 32.24
C PRO A 44 -0.25 17.65 31.84
N GLU A 45 -1.23 18.06 32.64
CA GLU A 45 -2.08 19.21 32.37
C GLU A 45 -1.90 20.28 33.45
N ILE A 46 -1.68 21.53 33.01
CA ILE A 46 -1.61 22.70 33.90
C ILE A 46 -2.54 23.77 33.32
N SER A 47 -3.47 24.26 34.14
CA SER A 47 -4.43 25.31 33.75
C SER A 47 -5.22 24.99 32.48
N GLY A 48 -5.65 23.73 32.31
CA GLY A 48 -6.45 23.29 31.16
C GLY A 48 -5.64 23.04 29.88
N LYS A 49 -4.31 23.07 29.94
CA LYS A 49 -3.43 22.87 28.77
C LYS A 49 -2.46 21.73 29.00
N LYS A 50 -2.38 20.83 28.02
CA LYS A 50 -1.35 19.78 27.97
C LYS A 50 0.04 20.42 27.88
N ARG A 51 1.00 19.91 28.67
CA ARG A 51 2.40 20.37 28.67
C ARG A 51 3.18 19.82 27.48
N LEU A 52 2.75 20.18 26.28
CA LEU A 52 3.37 19.79 25.02
C LEU A 52 3.68 21.02 24.19
N ASN A 53 4.67 20.91 23.30
CA ASN A 53 4.96 21.98 22.36
C ASN A 53 3.91 21.99 21.24
N GLY A 54 3.04 23.00 21.23
CA GLY A 54 1.94 23.11 20.24
C GLY A 54 2.43 23.11 18.80
N LEU A 55 3.48 23.89 18.48
CA LEU A 55 4.05 23.96 17.12
C LEU A 55 4.48 22.58 16.59
N VAL A 56 5.17 21.79 17.42
CA VAL A 56 5.61 20.44 17.05
C VAL A 56 4.41 19.50 16.91
N MET A 57 3.45 19.55 17.83
CA MET A 57 2.27 18.68 17.79
C MET A 57 1.39 18.98 16.58
N ASP A 58 1.17 20.25 16.26
CA ASP A 58 0.40 20.67 15.09
C ASP A 58 1.08 20.24 13.78
N MET A 59 2.41 20.35 13.71
CA MET A 59 3.19 19.89 12.56
C MET A 59 3.09 18.36 12.38
N LEU A 60 3.19 17.59 13.47
CA LEU A 60 3.04 16.12 13.44
C LEU A 60 1.64 15.71 13.01
N ALA A 61 0.60 16.32 13.59
CA ALA A 61 -0.79 16.04 13.25
C ALA A 61 -1.10 16.39 11.79
N SER A 62 -0.77 17.61 11.36
CA SER A 62 -1.03 18.08 10.00
C SER A 62 -0.28 17.23 8.97
N GLY A 63 0.98 16.92 9.23
CA GLY A 63 1.80 16.07 8.36
C GLY A 63 1.26 14.65 8.27
N PHE A 64 0.84 14.04 9.40
CA PHE A 64 0.24 12.72 9.41
C PHE A 64 -1.06 12.65 8.60
N TRP A 65 -1.97 13.61 8.81
CA TRP A 65 -3.26 13.60 8.11
C TRP A 65 -3.10 13.84 6.62
N ALA A 66 -2.32 14.85 6.23
CA ALA A 66 -2.05 15.13 4.83
C ALA A 66 -1.36 13.94 4.14
N GLY A 67 -0.34 13.36 4.79
CA GLY A 67 0.38 12.19 4.27
C GLY A 67 -0.50 10.95 4.13
N THR A 68 -1.33 10.66 5.13
CA THR A 68 -2.23 9.49 5.12
C THR A 68 -3.26 9.60 4.01
N MET A 69 -3.93 10.76 3.90
CA MET A 69 -4.98 10.93 2.90
C MET A 69 -4.40 10.94 1.46
N GLN A 70 -3.24 11.57 1.26
CA GLN A 70 -2.54 11.51 -0.03
C GLN A 70 -2.07 10.09 -0.37
N GLY A 71 -1.59 9.35 0.63
CA GLY A 71 -1.24 7.93 0.47
C GLY A 71 -2.42 7.08 0.01
N ILE A 72 -3.60 7.27 0.63
CA ILE A 72 -4.86 6.63 0.22
C ILE A 72 -5.18 6.98 -1.23
N ARG A 73 -5.26 8.28 -1.57
CA ARG A 73 -5.57 8.76 -2.93
C ARG A 73 -4.66 8.11 -3.97
N ARG A 74 -3.34 8.10 -3.74
CA ARG A 74 -2.36 7.53 -4.66
C ARG A 74 -2.58 6.03 -4.87
N LEU A 75 -2.87 5.27 -3.82
CA LEU A 75 -3.05 3.82 -3.91
C LEU A 75 -4.34 3.43 -4.66
N VAL A 76 -5.40 4.22 -4.54
CA VAL A 76 -6.70 3.91 -5.17
C VAL A 76 -6.85 4.51 -6.58
N GLU A 77 -5.94 5.39 -6.99
CA GLU A 77 -5.94 6.04 -8.30
C GLU A 77 -5.96 5.01 -9.45
N ARG A 78 -6.73 5.28 -10.50
CA ARG A 78 -6.92 4.38 -11.66
C ARG A 78 -6.08 4.75 -12.87
N GLU A 79 -5.07 5.60 -12.69
CA GLU A 79 -4.16 6.00 -13.75
C GLU A 79 -3.38 4.79 -14.31
N PRO A 80 -2.93 4.86 -15.57
CA PRO A 80 -2.21 3.75 -16.20
C PRO A 80 -0.98 3.33 -15.40
N ILE A 81 -0.70 2.03 -15.35
CA ILE A 81 0.52 1.50 -14.72
C ILE A 81 1.70 1.39 -15.71
N ARG A 82 1.53 1.87 -16.95
CA ARG A 82 2.58 1.87 -17.99
C ARG A 82 2.61 3.19 -18.75
N GLY A 83 3.81 3.57 -19.17
CA GLY A 83 4.05 4.79 -19.95
C GLY A 83 4.65 5.92 -19.12
N PRO A 84 4.94 7.08 -19.73
CA PRO A 84 5.69 8.18 -19.11
C PRO A 84 4.98 8.85 -17.92
N LYS A 85 3.66 8.59 -17.74
CA LYS A 85 2.85 9.11 -16.64
C LYS A 85 2.30 7.98 -15.76
N SER A 86 3.00 6.84 -15.70
CA SER A 86 2.52 5.68 -14.97
C SER A 86 2.64 5.84 -13.45
N VAL A 87 1.70 5.26 -12.73
CA VAL A 87 1.69 5.26 -11.25
C VAL A 87 1.71 3.84 -10.70
N CYS A 88 2.30 3.68 -9.51
CA CYS A 88 2.19 2.45 -8.72
C CYS A 88 0.94 2.53 -7.85
N SER A 89 -0.21 2.17 -8.42
CA SER A 89 -1.49 2.18 -7.72
C SER A 89 -2.22 0.84 -7.85
N LEU A 90 -2.98 0.50 -6.82
CA LEU A 90 -3.83 -0.69 -6.78
C LEU A 90 -5.00 -0.55 -7.75
N GLY A 91 -5.60 0.64 -7.85
CA GLY A 91 -6.67 0.93 -8.80
C GLY A 91 -6.22 0.78 -10.26
N GLY A 92 -5.03 1.28 -10.59
CA GLY A 92 -4.43 1.13 -11.93
C GLY A 92 -4.08 -0.33 -12.24
N LEU A 93 -3.54 -1.06 -11.27
CA LEU A 93 -3.23 -2.49 -11.40
C LEU A 93 -4.50 -3.32 -11.67
N ILE A 94 -5.56 -3.14 -10.89
CA ILE A 94 -6.85 -3.81 -11.09
C ILE A 94 -7.41 -3.48 -12.48
N SER A 95 -7.38 -2.21 -12.87
CA SER A 95 -7.86 -1.77 -14.20
C SER A 95 -7.09 -2.46 -15.34
N ASP A 96 -5.77 -2.58 -15.20
CA ASP A 96 -4.91 -3.24 -16.19
C ASP A 96 -5.16 -4.75 -16.30
N ILE A 97 -5.35 -5.42 -15.16
CA ILE A 97 -5.68 -6.86 -15.11
C ILE A 97 -7.06 -7.09 -15.72
N ARG A 98 -8.06 -6.28 -15.34
CA ARG A 98 -9.43 -6.33 -15.87
C ARG A 98 -9.45 -6.15 -17.39
N ALA A 99 -8.74 -5.16 -17.92
CA ALA A 99 -8.60 -4.93 -19.35
C ALA A 99 -7.93 -6.10 -20.10
N THR A 100 -7.19 -6.95 -19.39
CA THR A 100 -6.49 -8.12 -19.93
C THR A 100 -7.21 -9.43 -19.66
N ARG A 101 -8.38 -9.40 -19.01
CA ARG A 101 -9.14 -10.58 -18.57
C ARG A 101 -9.27 -11.66 -19.65
N GLY A 102 -9.56 -11.29 -20.88
CA GLY A 102 -9.72 -12.25 -22.00
C GLY A 102 -8.46 -13.06 -22.35
N LYS A 103 -7.29 -12.68 -21.82
CA LYS A 103 -6.01 -13.40 -21.98
C LYS A 103 -5.53 -14.04 -20.67
N LEU A 104 -6.25 -13.85 -19.57
CA LEU A 104 -5.92 -14.36 -18.25
C LEU A 104 -6.69 -15.66 -18.00
N THR A 105 -6.27 -16.71 -18.71
CA THR A 105 -6.86 -18.05 -18.59
C THR A 105 -6.34 -18.79 -17.34
N ARG A 106 -6.99 -19.89 -16.98
CA ARG A 106 -6.50 -20.79 -15.90
C ARG A 106 -5.05 -21.21 -16.13
N GLU A 107 -4.69 -21.56 -17.37
CA GLU A 107 -3.31 -21.96 -17.67
C GLU A 107 -2.31 -20.83 -17.41
N ILE A 108 -2.61 -19.60 -17.84
CA ILE A 108 -1.76 -18.44 -17.59
C ILE A 108 -1.65 -18.16 -16.08
N TYR A 109 -2.76 -18.28 -15.34
CA TYR A 109 -2.81 -18.07 -13.90
C TYR A 109 -1.94 -19.05 -13.11
N VAL A 110 -2.00 -20.35 -13.43
CA VAL A 110 -1.21 -21.37 -12.71
C VAL A 110 0.24 -21.34 -13.19
N LYS A 111 0.48 -21.29 -14.50
CA LYS A 111 1.82 -21.45 -15.06
C LYS A 111 2.63 -20.17 -15.07
N THR A 112 2.04 -19.09 -15.56
CA THR A 112 2.80 -17.85 -15.81
C THR A 112 2.85 -16.95 -14.59
N ILE A 113 1.73 -16.82 -13.86
CA ILE A 113 1.70 -15.99 -12.65
C ILE A 113 2.41 -16.70 -11.49
N SER A 114 2.07 -17.96 -11.23
CA SER A 114 2.64 -18.70 -10.09
C SER A 114 3.96 -19.41 -10.39
N GLY A 115 4.33 -19.58 -11.66
CA GLY A 115 5.54 -20.33 -12.03
C GLY A 115 5.44 -21.83 -11.76
N LEU A 116 4.22 -22.37 -11.67
CA LEU A 116 3.96 -23.76 -11.31
C LEU A 116 3.62 -24.61 -12.54
N GLU A 117 3.73 -25.93 -12.42
CA GLU A 117 3.23 -26.84 -13.46
C GLU A 117 1.70 -26.81 -13.50
N TYR A 118 1.12 -26.61 -14.68
CA TYR A 118 -0.33 -26.68 -14.86
C TYR A 118 -0.85 -28.09 -14.53
N ASN A 119 -0.23 -29.14 -15.07
CA ASN A 119 -0.58 -30.52 -14.76
C ASN A 119 0.28 -31.04 -13.60
N TYR A 120 -0.19 -30.81 -12.37
CA TYR A 120 0.51 -31.17 -11.14
C TYR A 120 0.66 -32.69 -10.92
N ASN A 121 0.01 -33.54 -11.72
CA ASN A 121 0.15 -35.00 -11.60
C ASN A 121 1.58 -35.48 -11.86
N ARG A 122 2.32 -34.78 -12.73
CA ARG A 122 3.75 -35.08 -12.97
C ARG A 122 4.57 -34.78 -11.73
N THR A 123 4.38 -33.61 -11.14
CA THR A 123 5.02 -33.22 -9.88
C THR A 123 4.67 -34.18 -8.75
N HIS A 124 3.40 -34.61 -8.66
CA HIS A 124 2.93 -35.58 -7.66
C HIS A 124 3.62 -36.94 -7.83
N ALA A 125 3.66 -37.48 -9.05
CA ALA A 125 4.36 -38.74 -9.32
C ALA A 125 5.86 -38.66 -9.01
N ALA A 126 6.50 -37.53 -9.32
CA ALA A 126 7.90 -37.29 -9.00
C ALA A 126 8.14 -37.23 -7.47
N LYS A 127 7.23 -36.59 -6.72
CA LYS A 127 7.26 -36.60 -5.24
C LYS A 127 7.16 -38.02 -4.69
N SER A 128 6.22 -38.83 -5.20
CA SER A 128 6.08 -40.24 -4.78
C SER A 128 7.36 -41.03 -5.03
N ALA A 129 7.95 -40.89 -6.22
CA ALA A 129 9.21 -41.58 -6.55
C ALA A 129 10.37 -41.14 -5.63
N PHE A 130 10.48 -39.84 -5.34
CA PHE A 130 11.46 -39.31 -4.40
C PHE A 130 11.28 -39.88 -2.99
N SER A 131 10.03 -39.93 -2.50
CA SER A 131 9.69 -40.51 -1.21
C SER A 131 10.05 -42.00 -1.12
N ASP A 132 9.79 -42.78 -2.18
CA ASP A 132 10.14 -44.20 -2.25
C ASP A 132 11.67 -44.41 -2.21
N GLU A 133 12.43 -43.53 -2.86
CA GLU A 133 13.89 -43.55 -2.81
C GLU A 133 14.41 -43.28 -1.39
N GLN A 134 13.88 -42.26 -0.69
CA GLN A 134 14.29 -41.99 0.69
C GLN A 134 13.94 -43.16 1.63
N ALA A 135 12.80 -43.81 1.41
CA ALA A 135 12.40 -45.01 2.17
C ALA A 135 13.37 -46.19 1.94
N LYS A 136 13.81 -46.43 0.69
CA LYS A 136 14.83 -47.44 0.36
C LYS A 136 16.18 -47.17 1.03
N LEU A 137 16.50 -45.90 1.27
CA LEU A 137 17.67 -45.48 2.03
C LEU A 137 17.49 -45.56 3.56
N GLY A 138 16.33 -46.07 4.04
CA GLY A 138 16.03 -46.22 5.46
C GLY A 138 15.70 -44.91 6.19
N LYS A 139 15.39 -43.84 5.46
CA LYS A 139 15.05 -42.54 6.07
C LYS A 139 13.56 -42.43 6.37
N ASN A 140 13.22 -42.31 7.65
CA ASN A 140 11.83 -42.11 8.12
C ASN A 140 11.43 -40.63 8.24
N SER A 141 12.38 -39.71 8.06
CA SER A 141 12.15 -38.27 8.01
C SER A 141 13.16 -37.64 7.04
N TYR A 142 12.68 -36.77 6.16
CA TYR A 142 13.49 -36.13 5.13
C TYR A 142 12.85 -34.82 4.69
N TRP A 143 13.70 -33.90 4.24
CA TRP A 143 13.24 -32.67 3.61
C TRP A 143 12.83 -32.95 2.17
N VAL A 144 11.67 -32.44 1.77
CA VAL A 144 11.17 -32.56 0.40
C VAL A 144 11.52 -31.30 -0.39
N PRO A 145 12.29 -31.43 -1.48
CA PRO A 145 12.61 -30.32 -2.39
C PRO A 145 11.40 -29.56 -2.91
N VAL A 146 11.58 -28.26 -3.16
CA VAL A 146 10.47 -27.35 -3.47
C VAL A 146 9.78 -27.69 -4.78
N GLU A 147 10.54 -28.23 -5.72
CA GLU A 147 10.09 -28.73 -7.01
C GLU A 147 9.12 -29.91 -6.92
N TYR A 148 9.03 -30.59 -5.77
CA TYR A 148 8.09 -31.71 -5.56
C TYR A 148 6.81 -31.29 -4.81
N HIS A 149 6.67 -30.02 -4.41
CA HIS A 149 5.47 -29.52 -3.72
C HIS A 149 4.33 -29.22 -4.71
N TYR A 150 3.73 -30.29 -5.24
CA TYR A 150 2.59 -30.24 -6.16
C TYR A 150 1.34 -29.60 -5.54
N GLU A 151 1.24 -29.59 -4.21
CA GLU A 151 0.12 -29.03 -3.44
C GLU A 151 -0.12 -27.55 -3.78
N ARG A 152 0.96 -26.80 -4.04
CA ARG A 152 0.87 -25.39 -4.47
C ARG A 152 0.09 -25.24 -5.78
N ALA A 153 0.31 -26.13 -6.73
CA ALA A 153 -0.41 -26.11 -8.00
C ALA A 153 -1.88 -26.52 -7.78
N VAL A 154 -2.13 -27.52 -6.93
CA VAL A 154 -3.49 -27.92 -6.54
C VAL A 154 -4.27 -26.75 -5.94
N ASP A 155 -3.68 -26.01 -5.02
CA ASP A 155 -4.34 -24.87 -4.38
C ASP A 155 -4.61 -23.73 -5.36
N ARG A 156 -3.71 -23.50 -6.32
CA ARG A 156 -3.92 -22.51 -7.39
C ARG A 156 -5.04 -22.89 -8.36
N HIS A 157 -5.22 -24.18 -8.64
CA HIS A 157 -6.37 -24.65 -9.41
C HIS A 157 -7.67 -24.44 -8.65
N LYS A 158 -7.73 -24.82 -7.36
CA LYS A 158 -8.91 -24.60 -6.51
C LYS A 158 -9.28 -23.12 -6.39
N GLU A 159 -8.28 -22.26 -6.24
CA GLU A 159 -8.49 -20.82 -6.20
C GLU A 159 -9.05 -20.29 -7.53
N PHE A 160 -8.55 -20.80 -8.67
CA PHE A 160 -9.10 -20.44 -9.97
C PHE A 160 -10.52 -21.00 -10.20
N ASP A 161 -10.85 -22.16 -9.64
CA ASP A 161 -12.21 -22.70 -9.60
C ASP A 161 -13.16 -21.84 -8.76
N TRP A 162 -12.66 -20.98 -7.86
CA TRP A 162 -13.49 -19.95 -7.25
C TRP A 162 -13.58 -18.71 -8.16
N LEU A 163 -12.45 -18.24 -8.67
CA LEU A 163 -12.33 -17.04 -9.50
C LEU A 163 -13.07 -17.10 -10.83
N SER A 164 -13.17 -18.27 -11.46
CA SER A 164 -13.93 -18.52 -12.69
C SER A 164 -15.38 -18.91 -12.44
N GLY A 165 -15.71 -19.14 -11.18
CA GLY A 165 -16.08 -20.47 -10.72
C GLY A 165 -16.96 -21.37 -11.59
N VAL A 166 -16.20 -22.13 -12.35
CA VAL A 166 -16.48 -23.47 -12.81
C VAL A 166 -16.28 -24.45 -11.64
N ASN A 167 -17.16 -25.43 -11.51
CA ASN A 167 -17.03 -26.47 -10.49
C ASN A 167 -15.84 -27.39 -10.75
N ALA A 168 -15.24 -27.90 -9.67
CA ALA A 168 -14.18 -28.90 -9.74
C ALA A 168 -14.61 -30.09 -10.62
N GLY A 169 -13.81 -30.40 -11.64
CA GLY A 169 -14.06 -31.48 -12.61
C GLY A 169 -14.64 -31.03 -13.95
N ALA A 170 -15.15 -29.79 -14.05
CA ALA A 170 -15.53 -29.16 -15.33
C ALA A 170 -14.49 -28.12 -15.82
N SER A 171 -13.44 -27.92 -15.03
CA SER A 171 -12.36 -26.95 -15.24
C SER A 171 -11.57 -27.16 -16.53
N ARG A 172 -11.45 -26.11 -17.37
CA ARG A 172 -10.67 -26.12 -18.62
C ARG A 172 -9.49 -25.13 -18.61
N PRO A 173 -8.40 -25.38 -19.37
CA PRO A 173 -7.23 -24.49 -19.40
C PRO A 173 -7.53 -23.04 -19.82
N ASP A 174 -8.57 -22.85 -20.62
CA ASP A 174 -9.03 -21.59 -21.21
C ASP A 174 -10.12 -20.87 -20.41
N ASP A 175 -10.54 -21.42 -19.26
CA ASP A 175 -11.51 -20.75 -18.39
C ASP A 175 -11.01 -19.37 -17.96
N LEU A 176 -11.95 -18.43 -17.88
CA LEU A 176 -11.69 -17.03 -17.55
C LEU A 176 -12.23 -16.70 -16.16
N ILE A 177 -11.57 -15.76 -15.49
CA ILE A 177 -12.05 -15.16 -14.24
C ILE A 177 -13.39 -14.47 -14.49
N ARG A 178 -14.35 -14.56 -13.56
CA ARG A 178 -15.65 -13.89 -13.71
C ARG A 178 -15.49 -12.36 -13.60
N ILE A 179 -16.35 -11.59 -14.27
CA ILE A 179 -16.22 -10.12 -14.27
C ILE A 179 -16.52 -9.53 -12.88
N GLU A 180 -17.38 -10.22 -12.13
CA GLU A 180 -17.86 -9.86 -10.80
C GLU A 180 -16.73 -9.84 -9.77
N VAL A 181 -15.64 -10.59 -9.99
CA VAL A 181 -14.43 -10.52 -9.15
C VAL A 181 -13.82 -9.12 -9.24
N PHE A 182 -13.76 -8.54 -10.43
CA PHE A 182 -13.24 -7.19 -10.62
C PHE A 182 -14.21 -6.14 -10.09
N ASP A 183 -15.52 -6.33 -10.29
CA ASP A 183 -16.54 -5.43 -9.72
C ASP A 183 -16.50 -5.41 -8.19
N MET A 184 -16.26 -6.56 -7.56
CA MET A 184 -16.05 -6.66 -6.11
C MET A 184 -14.82 -5.87 -5.65
N LEU A 185 -13.67 -6.02 -6.33
CA LEU A 185 -12.45 -5.30 -5.99
C LEU A 185 -12.62 -3.78 -6.19
N ASP A 186 -13.22 -3.38 -7.32
CA ASP A 186 -13.50 -1.98 -7.63
C ASP A 186 -14.49 -1.37 -6.64
N SER A 187 -15.54 -2.10 -6.26
CA SER A 187 -16.53 -1.66 -5.28
C SER A 187 -15.91 -1.44 -3.90
N ARG A 188 -14.95 -2.28 -3.49
CA ARG A 188 -14.21 -2.12 -2.22
C ARG A 188 -13.37 -0.84 -2.23
N LEU A 189 -12.61 -0.59 -3.30
CA LEU A 189 -11.82 0.64 -3.41
C LEU A 189 -12.69 1.90 -3.50
N SER A 190 -13.86 1.82 -4.14
CA SER A 190 -14.80 2.94 -4.25
C SER A 190 -15.37 3.38 -2.90
N GLN A 191 -15.32 2.56 -1.84
CA GLN A 191 -15.74 2.99 -0.49
C GLN A 191 -14.86 4.11 0.07
N LEU A 192 -13.69 4.34 -0.54
CA LEU A 192 -12.75 5.39 -0.16
C LEU A 192 -12.94 6.68 -0.98
N SER A 193 -14.00 6.77 -1.81
CA SER A 193 -14.28 7.92 -2.68
C SER A 193 -14.31 9.25 -1.92
N ASN A 194 -14.92 9.27 -0.73
CA ASN A 194 -15.05 10.49 0.07
C ASN A 194 -13.68 11.03 0.51
N VAL A 195 -12.71 10.14 0.78
CA VAL A 195 -11.33 10.53 1.10
C VAL A 195 -10.64 11.11 -0.12
N ILE A 196 -10.84 10.51 -1.29
CA ILE A 196 -10.28 11.01 -2.56
C ILE A 196 -10.82 12.41 -2.88
N GLU A 197 -12.13 12.60 -2.78
CA GLU A 197 -12.80 13.88 -3.04
C GLU A 197 -12.28 14.97 -2.10
N HIS A 198 -12.18 14.67 -0.81
CA HIS A 198 -11.62 15.60 0.17
C HIS A 198 -10.16 15.96 -0.13
N VAL A 199 -9.31 14.98 -0.45
CA VAL A 199 -7.91 15.24 -0.82
C VAL A 199 -7.83 16.13 -2.05
N ASN A 200 -8.62 15.83 -3.08
CA ASN A 200 -8.61 16.63 -4.31
C ASN A 200 -8.96 18.08 -4.04
N VAL A 201 -9.93 18.33 -3.15
CA VAL A 201 -10.46 19.67 -2.90
C VAL A 201 -9.65 20.46 -1.86
N GLU A 202 -9.18 19.84 -0.78
CA GLU A 202 -8.55 20.56 0.34
C GLU A 202 -7.02 20.47 0.35
N ILE A 203 -6.44 19.43 -0.27
CA ILE A 203 -5.00 19.15 -0.16
C ILE A 203 -4.29 19.29 -1.51
N ALA A 204 -4.84 18.70 -2.57
CA ALA A 204 -4.19 18.62 -3.87
C ALA A 204 -4.50 19.82 -4.78
N HIS A 205 -5.68 20.43 -4.64
CA HIS A 205 -6.06 21.62 -5.38
C HIS A 205 -6.36 22.78 -4.42
N ALA A 206 -5.95 24.00 -4.77
CA ALA A 206 -6.38 25.21 -4.07
C ALA A 206 -7.82 25.54 -4.48
N ALA A 207 -8.76 24.67 -4.10
CA ALA A 207 -10.14 24.76 -4.53
C ALA A 207 -10.82 26.00 -3.93
N THR A 208 -11.67 26.65 -4.72
CA THR A 208 -12.47 27.78 -4.24
C THR A 208 -13.47 27.32 -3.19
N GLU A 209 -13.98 28.24 -2.38
CA GLU A 209 -15.03 27.97 -1.39
C GLU A 209 -16.26 27.27 -2.02
N ALA A 210 -16.68 27.69 -3.20
CA ALA A 210 -17.77 27.05 -3.95
C ALA A 210 -17.46 25.60 -4.38
N SER A 211 -16.17 25.23 -4.53
CA SER A 211 -15.76 23.86 -4.84
C SER A 211 -15.61 22.98 -3.59
N ARG A 212 -15.67 23.57 -2.39
CA ARG A 212 -15.58 22.90 -1.09
C ARG A 212 -16.94 22.50 -0.52
N GLU A 213 -17.99 23.23 -0.90
CA GLU A 213 -19.35 23.01 -0.40
C GLU A 213 -19.83 21.57 -0.63
N GLY A 214 -20.20 20.86 0.45
CA GLY A 214 -20.67 19.46 0.42
C GLY A 214 -19.59 18.39 0.24
N ARG A 215 -18.30 18.73 0.18
CA ARG A 215 -17.16 17.79 -0.03
C ARG A 215 -16.18 17.74 1.15
N VAL A 216 -16.59 18.29 2.28
CA VAL A 216 -15.80 18.28 3.52
C VAL A 216 -16.01 16.95 4.25
N LEU A 217 -14.93 16.28 4.62
CA LEU A 217 -14.98 15.14 5.54
C LEU A 217 -15.34 15.67 6.93
N GLU A 218 -16.63 15.60 7.30
CA GLU A 218 -17.12 16.10 8.59
C GLU A 218 -16.46 15.40 9.78
N HIS A 219 -16.15 14.12 9.65
CA HIS A 219 -15.47 13.32 10.66
C HIS A 219 -14.39 12.46 10.00
N TRP A 220 -13.12 12.76 10.32
CA TRP A 220 -11.97 11.94 9.96
C TRP A 220 -11.03 11.84 11.16
N GLY A 221 -10.94 10.64 11.72
CA GLY A 221 -10.09 10.34 12.87
C GLY A 221 -9.20 9.11 12.64
N LEU A 222 -8.53 8.69 13.71
CA LEU A 222 -7.57 7.59 13.67
C LEU A 222 -8.24 6.26 13.31
N ALA A 223 -9.50 6.07 13.74
CA ALA A 223 -10.30 4.90 13.40
C ALA A 223 -10.59 4.84 11.90
N ASP A 224 -10.93 5.97 11.28
CA ASP A 224 -11.21 6.05 9.84
C ASP A 224 -9.95 5.81 9.02
N ALA A 225 -8.82 6.41 9.41
CA ALA A 225 -7.53 6.15 8.79
C ALA A 225 -7.13 4.67 8.87
N LYS A 226 -7.32 4.04 10.04
CA LYS A 226 -7.07 2.61 10.25
C LYS A 226 -7.98 1.74 9.38
N GLN A 227 -9.27 2.06 9.32
CA GLN A 227 -10.22 1.31 8.50
C GLN A 227 -9.92 1.46 7.01
N ALA A 228 -9.58 2.66 6.55
CA ALA A 228 -9.20 2.91 5.17
C ALA A 228 -7.94 2.13 4.78
N LEU A 229 -6.88 2.18 5.61
CA LEU A 229 -5.68 1.38 5.37
C LEU A 229 -5.97 -0.12 5.35
N ARG A 230 -6.85 -0.59 6.24
CA ARG A 230 -7.30 -1.99 6.27
C ARG A 230 -7.98 -2.40 4.97
N GLU A 231 -8.94 -1.61 4.47
CA GLU A 231 -9.63 -1.93 3.20
C GLU A 231 -8.63 -2.00 2.03
N ILE A 232 -7.69 -1.05 1.92
CA ILE A 232 -6.67 -1.09 0.86
C ILE A 232 -5.76 -2.30 1.02
N ALA A 233 -5.35 -2.63 2.25
CA ALA A 233 -4.50 -3.79 2.53
C ALA A 233 -5.23 -5.10 2.18
N GLU A 234 -6.50 -5.27 2.54
CA GLU A 234 -7.27 -6.46 2.21
C GLU A 234 -7.39 -6.64 0.67
N VAL A 235 -7.68 -5.57 -0.07
CA VAL A 235 -7.71 -5.61 -1.54
C VAL A 235 -6.32 -5.91 -2.11
N ALA A 236 -5.27 -5.28 -1.59
CA ALA A 236 -3.90 -5.52 -2.04
C ALA A 236 -3.44 -6.94 -1.76
N GLN A 237 -3.83 -7.55 -0.64
CA GLN A 237 -3.52 -8.95 -0.34
C GLN A 237 -4.14 -9.88 -1.38
N LEU A 238 -5.41 -9.67 -1.74
CA LEU A 238 -6.08 -10.46 -2.77
C LEU A 238 -5.43 -10.26 -4.14
N VAL A 239 -5.22 -9.01 -4.56
CA VAL A 239 -4.60 -8.70 -5.86
C VAL A 239 -3.17 -9.24 -5.95
N GLY A 240 -2.38 -9.07 -4.88
CA GLY A 240 -1.02 -9.58 -4.77
C GLY A 240 -0.95 -11.10 -4.80
N SER A 241 -1.85 -11.78 -4.09
CA SER A 241 -1.93 -13.25 -4.08
C SER A 241 -2.36 -13.79 -5.45
N TRP A 242 -3.44 -13.25 -6.00
CA TRP A 242 -4.04 -13.75 -7.23
C TRP A 242 -3.20 -13.46 -8.46
N PHE A 243 -2.73 -12.22 -8.60
CA PHE A 243 -2.16 -11.74 -9.86
C PHE A 243 -0.64 -11.53 -9.82
N CYS A 244 -0.04 -11.46 -8.63
CA CYS A 244 1.40 -11.28 -8.47
C CYS A 244 2.12 -12.48 -7.83
N TYR A 245 1.39 -13.41 -7.19
CA TYR A 245 1.92 -14.55 -6.45
C TYR A 245 2.96 -14.15 -5.38
N SER A 246 2.64 -13.09 -4.64
CA SER A 246 3.50 -12.52 -3.60
C SER A 246 2.72 -12.14 -2.32
N GLY A 247 1.50 -11.59 -2.48
CA GLY A 247 0.72 -11.05 -1.35
C GLY A 247 1.42 -9.86 -0.69
N ILE A 248 0.79 -9.19 0.27
CA ILE A 248 1.41 -8.06 0.98
C ILE A 248 2.23 -8.47 2.21
N GLY A 249 2.11 -9.73 2.65
CA GLY A 249 2.81 -10.22 3.83
C GLY A 249 2.44 -9.45 5.10
N CYS A 250 3.45 -9.08 5.89
CA CYS A 250 3.26 -8.30 7.11
C CYS A 250 3.19 -6.81 6.77
N VAL A 251 2.00 -6.22 6.91
CA VAL A 251 1.78 -4.81 6.58
C VAL A 251 2.54 -3.89 7.53
N LEU A 252 2.48 -4.13 8.85
CA LEU A 252 3.28 -3.40 9.83
C LEU A 252 4.67 -4.06 9.97
N PRO A 253 5.78 -3.37 9.65
CA PRO A 253 7.10 -3.94 9.83
C PRO A 253 7.40 -4.23 11.30
N ILE A 254 8.15 -5.30 11.57
CA ILE A 254 8.69 -5.58 12.91
C ILE A 254 9.83 -4.59 13.17
N PRO A 255 9.75 -3.74 14.22
CA PRO A 255 10.85 -2.85 14.59
C PRO A 255 12.15 -3.63 14.78
N GLN A 256 13.23 -3.17 14.14
CA GLN A 256 14.58 -3.74 14.31
C GLN A 256 15.40 -2.99 15.37
N PHE A 257 14.76 -2.07 16.09
CA PHE A 257 15.31 -1.19 17.12
C PHE A 257 14.24 -0.92 18.17
N ASP A 258 14.64 -0.38 19.33
CA ASP A 258 13.68 0.11 20.32
C ASP A 258 13.03 1.40 19.81
N GLN A 259 11.81 1.29 19.29
CA GLN A 259 11.07 2.43 18.75
C GLN A 259 10.70 3.49 19.80
N PHE A 260 10.88 3.19 21.09
CA PHE A 260 10.66 4.10 22.20
C PHE A 260 11.96 4.60 22.84
N GLU A 261 13.11 4.29 22.25
CA GLU A 261 14.40 4.78 22.74
C GLU A 261 14.39 6.32 22.81
N ASN A 262 14.78 6.86 23.97
CA ASN A 262 14.82 8.30 24.28
C ASN A 262 13.46 9.00 24.42
N LEU A 263 12.33 8.28 24.43
CA LEU A 263 11.00 8.88 24.60
C LEU A 263 10.82 9.56 25.97
N ASP A 264 11.59 9.13 26.97
CA ASP A 264 11.65 9.66 28.33
C ASP A 264 12.45 10.97 28.45
N LYS A 265 13.21 11.34 27.40
CA LYS A 265 14.06 12.53 27.39
C LYS A 265 13.31 13.75 26.84
N PRO A 266 13.62 14.97 27.31
CA PRO A 266 13.09 16.18 26.70
C PRO A 266 13.47 16.26 25.22
N LEU A 267 12.51 16.60 24.36
CA LEU A 267 12.75 16.81 22.92
C LEU A 267 13.84 17.86 22.65
N PHE A 268 13.95 18.87 23.53
CA PHE A 268 14.96 19.90 23.46
C PHE A 268 15.43 20.28 24.87
N SER A 269 16.74 20.25 25.09
CA SER A 269 17.41 20.65 26.34
C SER A 269 18.38 21.83 26.16
N GLY A 270 18.40 22.44 24.96
CA GLY A 270 19.27 23.57 24.64
C GLY A 270 18.68 24.94 24.97
N GLU A 271 19.34 25.98 24.49
CA GLU A 271 18.93 27.37 24.72
C GLU A 271 17.80 27.81 23.77
N HIS A 272 16.64 28.20 24.31
CA HIS A 272 15.52 28.73 23.51
C HIS A 272 15.90 29.93 22.63
N ALA A 273 16.88 30.74 23.06
CA ALA A 273 17.38 31.88 22.29
C ALA A 273 17.89 31.48 20.89
N ARG A 274 18.42 30.26 20.74
CA ARG A 274 18.86 29.75 19.44
C ARG A 274 17.69 29.49 18.49
N LEU A 275 16.61 28.90 19.00
CA LEU A 275 15.39 28.66 18.22
C LEU A 275 14.73 29.98 17.80
N GLN A 276 14.70 30.95 18.73
CA GLN A 276 14.18 32.29 18.44
C GLN A 276 15.01 32.99 17.36
N LYS A 277 16.35 32.85 17.39
CA LYS A 277 17.22 33.42 16.36
C LYS A 277 16.92 32.84 14.98
N VAL A 278 16.73 31.52 14.87
CA VAL A 278 16.36 30.85 13.61
C VAL A 278 15.02 31.38 13.09
N TRP A 279 14.01 31.44 13.97
CA TRP A 279 12.69 31.96 13.61
C TRP A 279 12.74 33.41 13.10
N MET A 280 13.40 34.30 13.85
CA MET A 280 13.52 35.71 13.48
C MET A 280 14.33 35.92 12.20
N GLN A 281 15.33 35.07 11.93
CA GLN A 281 16.08 35.15 10.69
C GLN A 281 15.20 34.80 9.48
N LEU A 282 14.44 33.70 9.56
CA LEU A 282 13.52 33.29 8.51
C LEU A 282 12.39 34.31 8.32
N ASP A 283 11.82 34.83 9.41
CA ASP A 283 10.81 35.89 9.35
C ASP A 283 11.33 37.11 8.59
N ARG A 284 12.52 37.62 8.95
CA ARG A 284 13.13 38.75 8.23
C ARG A 284 13.33 38.50 6.74
N GLU A 285 13.73 37.29 6.37
CA GLU A 285 13.91 36.89 4.97
C GLU A 285 12.57 36.88 4.22
N ILE A 286 11.56 36.19 4.75
CA ILE A 286 10.23 36.07 4.16
C ILE A 286 9.56 37.44 4.01
N GLN A 287 9.75 38.34 4.98
CA GLN A 287 9.27 39.72 4.91
C GLN A 287 9.89 40.51 3.74
N GLN A 288 10.92 40.02 3.05
CA GLN A 288 11.42 40.63 1.81
C GLN A 288 10.81 40.02 0.54
N TRP A 289 10.19 38.84 0.59
CA TRP A 289 9.77 38.11 -0.62
C TRP A 289 8.71 38.84 -1.45
N HIS A 290 7.90 39.70 -0.83
CA HIS A 290 6.93 40.54 -1.55
C HIS A 290 7.59 41.65 -2.38
N ARG A 291 8.88 41.93 -2.16
CA ARG A 291 9.65 42.97 -2.86
C ARG A 291 10.22 42.41 -4.16
N VAL A 292 9.33 42.15 -5.11
CA VAL A 292 9.68 41.58 -6.42
C VAL A 292 9.98 42.71 -7.41
N ASP A 293 11.08 42.59 -8.14
CA ASP A 293 11.42 43.44 -9.29
C ASP A 293 11.42 42.58 -10.57
N PRO A 294 10.33 42.59 -11.35
CA PRO A 294 10.21 41.78 -12.56
C PRO A 294 11.24 42.13 -13.64
N SER A 295 11.79 43.34 -13.63
CA SER A 295 12.79 43.76 -14.62
C SER A 295 14.10 42.97 -14.47
N LYS A 296 14.44 42.56 -13.24
CA LYS A 296 15.59 41.68 -12.98
C LYS A 296 15.42 40.27 -13.53
N TRP A 297 14.19 39.80 -13.71
CA TRP A 297 13.92 38.47 -14.28
C TRP A 297 14.05 38.47 -15.80
N MET A 298 13.62 39.57 -16.45
CA MET A 298 13.72 39.72 -17.91
C MET A 298 15.15 39.99 -18.39
N ASN A 299 15.97 40.67 -17.58
CA ASN A 299 17.37 40.97 -17.92
C ASN A 299 18.36 39.82 -17.58
N ALA A 300 17.85 38.70 -17.05
CA ALA A 300 18.64 37.51 -16.71
C ALA A 300 18.50 36.37 -17.74
N GLN A 301 17.83 36.63 -18.88
CA GLN A 301 17.83 35.79 -20.08
C GLN A 301 18.85 36.32 -21.10
#